data_AF-V9H443-F1
#
_entry.id   AF-V9H443-F1
#
_cell.length_a   1.000
_cell.length_b   1.000
_cell.length_c   1.000
_cell.angle_alpha   90.00
_cell.angle_beta   90.00
_cell.angle_gamma   90.00
#
_symmetry.space_group_name_H-M   'P 1'
#
loop_
_entity.id
_entity.type
_entity.pdbx_description
1 polymer ?
#
loop_
_entity_poly.entity_id
_entity_poly.type
_entity_poly.pdbx_seq_one_letter_code
_entity_poly.pdbx_strand_id
1 'polypeptide(L)'
;MGVLFTIIGIILTIYTSFNLIRSIELKKKAIIKKAKVIGFESYTYLMPGAEYHTVYNANVYPILEIEDNNKKVKVAIPYLYEKFDLERGDEIQVIYPKGKVEKLKIYSNEDIYNFYYLTIIIGIAITLLSMAII
;
A
#
# COMPACT_ATOMS: atom_id res chain seq x y z
N MET A 1 13.60 -35.51 3.96
CA MET A 1 12.44 -34.57 3.96
C MET A 1 12.70 -33.35 4.85
N GLY A 2 13.13 -33.50 6.11
CA GLY A 2 13.40 -32.37 7.02
C GLY A 2 14.33 -31.29 6.45
N VAL A 3 15.47 -31.66 5.85
CA VAL A 3 16.44 -30.71 5.26
C VAL A 3 15.81 -29.77 4.21
N LEU A 4 14.88 -30.27 3.39
CA LEU A 4 14.22 -29.48 2.34
C LEU A 4 13.30 -28.42 2.96
N PHE A 5 12.54 -28.78 3.99
CA PHE A 5 11.66 -27.87 4.71
C PHE A 5 12.43 -26.82 5.51
N THR A 6 13.60 -27.18 6.05
CA THR A 6 14.51 -26.21 6.68
C THR A 6 14.98 -25.15 5.69
N ILE A 7 15.35 -25.54 4.47
CA ILE A 7 15.75 -24.59 3.41
C ILE A 7 14.59 -23.66 3.04
N ILE A 8 13.38 -24.22 2.87
CA ILE A 8 12.17 -23.43 2.54
C ILE A 8 11.86 -22.42 3.64
N GLY A 9 11.88 -22.84 4.92
CA GLY A 9 11.63 -21.97 6.06
C GLY A 9 12.64 -20.81 6.16
N ILE A 10 13.92 -21.09 5.92
CA ILE A 10 14.98 -20.06 5.90
C ILE A 10 14.76 -19.06 4.76
N ILE A 11 14.51 -19.53 3.54
CA ILE A 11 14.27 -18.66 2.38
C ILE A 11 13.04 -17.76 2.62
N LEU A 12 11.95 -18.34 3.11
CA LEU A 12 10.72 -17.61 3.43
C LEU A 12 11.00 -16.50 4.45
N THR A 13 11.73 -16.83 5.51
CA THR A 13 12.07 -15.90 6.60
C THR A 13 12.95 -14.75 6.10
N ILE A 14 14.00 -15.05 5.32
CA ILE A 14 14.93 -14.04 4.78
C ILE A 14 14.20 -13.11 3.82
N TYR A 15 13.46 -13.68 2.86
CA TYR A 15 12.75 -12.89 1.84
C TYR A 15 11.70 -11.95 2.48
N THR A 16 10.94 -12.48 3.45
CA THR A 16 9.93 -11.70 4.17
C THR A 16 10.57 -10.61 5.02
N SER A 17 11.68 -10.91 5.69
CA SER A 17 12.42 -9.93 6.51
C SER A 17 12.99 -8.79 5.66
N PHE A 18 13.52 -9.09 4.48
CA PHE A 18 14.02 -8.07 3.55
C PHE A 18 12.88 -7.14 3.09
N ASN A 19 11.72 -7.71 2.75
CA ASN A 19 10.54 -6.93 2.38
C ASN A 19 10.00 -6.08 3.55
N LEU A 20 10.03 -6.61 4.78
CA LEU A 20 9.66 -5.86 5.97
C LEU A 20 10.59 -4.66 6.19
N ILE A 21 11.91 -4.85 6.13
CA ILE A 21 12.90 -3.76 6.25
C ILE A 21 12.66 -2.70 5.18
N ARG A 22 12.50 -3.11 3.92
CA ARG A 22 12.20 -2.20 2.82
C ARG A 22 10.90 -1.44 3.06
N SER A 23 9.85 -2.10 3.55
CA SER A 23 8.59 -1.44 3.90
C SER A 23 8.76 -0.45 5.06
N ILE A 24 9.58 -0.78 6.07
CA ILE A 24 9.88 0.11 7.19
C ILE A 24 10.66 1.33 6.70
N GLU A 25 11.68 1.16 5.85
CA GLU A 25 12.43 2.28 5.28
C GLU A 25 11.55 3.20 4.42
N LEU A 26 10.67 2.61 3.61
CA LEU A 26 9.70 3.37 2.83
C LEU A 26 8.76 4.19 3.73
N LYS A 27 8.32 3.64 4.88
CA LYS A 27 7.52 4.39 5.86
C LYS A 27 8.33 5.39 6.67
N LYS A 28 9.59 5.12 7.02
CA LYS A 28 10.48 6.07 7.72
C LYS A 28 10.76 7.33 6.89
N LYS A 29 10.80 7.20 5.57
CA LYS A 29 10.95 8.32 4.62
C LYS A 29 9.61 8.88 4.15
N ALA A 30 8.50 8.37 4.68
CA ALA A 30 7.18 8.85 4.32
C ALA A 30 6.81 10.09 5.13
N ILE A 31 6.14 11.01 4.46
CA ILE A 31 5.51 12.17 5.06
C ILE A 31 4.09 11.75 5.42
N ILE A 32 3.72 11.95 6.68
CA ILE A 32 2.35 11.77 7.17
C ILE A 32 1.75 13.16 7.31
N LYS A 33 0.68 13.42 6.56
CA LYS A 33 -0.05 14.70 6.63
C LYS A 33 -1.54 14.48 6.60
N LYS A 34 -2.26 15.48 7.10
CA LYS A 34 -3.70 15.61 6.89
C LYS A 34 -3.95 16.15 5.51
N ALA A 35 -4.90 15.54 4.82
CA ALA A 35 -5.42 15.97 3.54
C ALA A 35 -6.91 16.27 3.70
N LYS A 36 -7.39 17.30 3.01
CA LYS A 36 -8.81 17.66 3.03
C LYS A 36 -9.47 17.25 1.72
N VAL A 37 -10.61 16.58 1.79
CA VAL A 37 -11.45 16.33 0.61
C VAL A 37 -12.08 17.64 0.19
N ILE A 38 -11.67 18.20 -0.94
CA ILE A 38 -12.17 19.50 -1.42
C ILE A 38 -13.32 19.39 -2.41
N GLY A 39 -13.52 18.20 -2.99
CA GLY A 39 -14.58 17.91 -3.94
C GLY A 39 -14.32 16.61 -4.69
N PHE A 40 -15.04 16.45 -5.80
CA PHE A 40 -14.96 15.29 -6.67
C PHE A 40 -14.86 15.74 -8.12
N GLU A 41 -14.05 15.05 -8.90
CA GLU A 41 -13.89 15.32 -10.32
C GLU A 41 -14.09 14.04 -11.13
N SER A 42 -14.77 14.17 -12.26
CA SER A 42 -14.94 13.07 -13.21
C SER A 42 -13.71 12.98 -14.12
N TYR A 43 -13.04 11.84 -14.14
CA TYR A 43 -11.99 11.57 -15.11
C TYR A 43 -12.50 10.57 -16.12
N THR A 44 -12.34 10.91 -17.39
CA THR A 44 -12.60 9.99 -18.51
C THR A 44 -11.26 9.61 -19.11
N TYR A 45 -10.91 8.33 -19.05
CA TYR A 45 -9.72 7.84 -19.73
C TYR A 45 -10.10 6.77 -20.77
N LEU A 46 -9.46 6.88 -21.93
CA LEU A 46 -9.59 5.94 -23.02
C LEU A 46 -8.51 4.87 -22.84
N MET A 47 -8.91 3.63 -22.61
CA MET A 47 -7.99 2.50 -22.62
C MET A 47 -8.30 1.58 -23.81
N PRO A 48 -7.27 1.13 -24.55
CA PRO A 48 -7.45 0.09 -25.55
C PRO A 48 -7.84 -1.22 -24.84
N GLY A 49 -9.05 -1.71 -25.11
CA GLY A 49 -9.50 -3.01 -24.64
C GLY A 49 -8.74 -4.16 -25.32
N ALA A 50 -8.88 -5.37 -24.76
CA ALA A 50 -8.21 -6.58 -25.24
C ALA A 50 -8.46 -6.90 -26.73
N GLU A 51 -9.54 -6.33 -27.30
CA GLU A 51 -9.95 -6.51 -28.70
C GLU A 51 -10.02 -5.18 -29.48
N TYR A 52 -9.26 -4.15 -29.07
CA TYR A 52 -9.31 -2.78 -29.66
C TYR A 52 -10.63 -2.02 -29.45
N HIS A 53 -11.58 -2.56 -28.67
CA HIS A 53 -12.73 -1.78 -28.21
C HIS A 53 -12.29 -0.69 -27.22
N THR A 54 -12.64 0.56 -27.51
CA THR A 54 -12.37 1.69 -26.61
C THR A 54 -13.28 1.59 -25.39
N VAL A 55 -12.69 1.35 -24.22
CA VAL A 55 -13.46 1.35 -22.96
C VAL A 55 -13.50 2.79 -22.44
N TYR A 56 -14.72 3.35 -22.36
CA TYR A 56 -14.97 4.61 -21.67
C TYR A 56 -15.13 4.31 -20.19
N ASN A 57 -14.12 4.65 -19.39
CA ASN A 57 -14.26 4.63 -17.95
C ASN A 57 -14.52 6.05 -17.44
N ALA A 58 -15.79 6.35 -17.15
CA ALA A 58 -16.21 7.59 -16.53
C ALA A 58 -16.40 7.34 -15.03
N ASN A 59 -15.37 7.66 -14.25
CA ASN A 59 -15.42 7.53 -12.80
C ASN A 59 -15.27 8.90 -12.15
N VAL A 60 -16.01 9.09 -11.06
CA VAL A 60 -15.90 10.26 -10.20
C VAL A 60 -14.88 9.93 -9.11
N TYR A 61 -13.86 10.76 -8.97
CA TYR A 61 -12.78 10.54 -8.02
C TYR A 61 -12.73 11.67 -6.97
N PRO A 62 -12.55 11.34 -5.69
CA PRO A 62 -12.34 12.36 -4.67
C PRO A 62 -11.02 13.10 -4.92
N ILE A 63 -11.05 14.41 -4.75
CA ILE A 63 -9.89 15.29 -4.83
C ILE A 63 -9.46 15.68 -3.42
N LEU A 64 -8.22 15.31 -3.10
CA LEU A 64 -7.58 15.72 -1.86
C LEU A 64 -6.71 16.95 -2.07
N GLU A 65 -6.84 17.91 -1.16
CA GLU A 65 -5.88 19.00 -1.00
C GLU A 65 -4.91 18.66 0.13
N ILE A 66 -3.61 18.68 -0.20
CA ILE A 66 -2.51 18.41 0.72
C ILE A 66 -1.59 19.62 0.71
N GLU A 67 -1.21 20.12 1.88
CA GLU A 67 -0.18 21.14 1.99
C GLU A 67 1.20 20.47 2.12
N ASP A 68 2.08 20.59 1.13
CA ASP A 68 3.45 20.07 1.15
C ASP A 68 4.44 21.21 0.88
N ASN A 69 5.41 21.43 1.78
CA ASN A 69 6.41 22.52 1.67
C ASN A 69 5.80 23.90 1.32
N ASN A 70 4.76 24.32 2.06
CA ASN A 70 4.00 25.57 1.84
C ASN A 70 3.32 25.68 0.46
N LYS A 71 3.14 24.57 -0.25
CA LYS A 71 2.38 24.51 -1.51
C LYS A 71 1.18 23.61 -1.32
N LYS A 72 0.04 24.04 -1.85
CA LYS A 72 -1.17 23.23 -1.93
C LYS A 72 -1.12 22.37 -3.18
N VAL A 73 -1.15 21.05 -3.01
CA VAL A 73 -1.19 20.06 -4.07
C VAL A 73 -2.55 19.40 -4.08
N LYS A 74 -3.18 19.32 -5.25
CA LYS A 74 -4.44 18.61 -5.45
C LYS A 74 -4.16 17.24 -6.06
N VAL A 75 -4.72 16.19 -5.48
CA VAL A 75 -4.54 14.83 -5.98
C VAL A 75 -5.88 14.12 -6.10
N ALA A 76 -6.16 13.62 -7.30
CA ALA A 76 -7.27 12.70 -7.54
C ALA A 76 -6.88 11.30 -7.06
N ILE A 77 -7.71 10.71 -6.21
CA ILE A 77 -7.46 9.35 -5.73
C ILE A 77 -8.29 8.36 -6.54
N PRO A 78 -7.66 7.42 -7.27
CA PRO A 78 -8.40 6.35 -7.89
C PRO A 78 -9.07 5.49 -6.81
N TYR A 79 -10.35 5.17 -7.03
CA TYR A 79 -11.26 4.36 -6.20
C TYR A 79 -10.80 2.90 -5.93
N LEU A 80 -9.49 2.64 -5.83
CA LEU A 80 -8.92 1.37 -5.38
C LEU A 80 -9.02 1.18 -3.85
N TYR A 81 -9.58 2.16 -3.13
CA TYR A 81 -9.80 2.12 -1.69
C TYR A 81 -11.30 1.99 -1.41
N GLU A 82 -11.89 0.82 -1.70
CA GLU A 82 -13.32 0.46 -1.54
C GLU A 82 -13.88 0.59 -0.10
N LYS A 83 -13.15 1.21 0.84
CA LYS A 83 -13.49 1.20 2.27
C LYS A 83 -13.68 2.57 2.91
N PHE A 84 -13.52 3.66 2.17
CA PHE A 84 -13.69 5.01 2.73
C PHE A 84 -14.85 5.70 2.04
N ASP A 85 -15.98 5.80 2.74
CA ASP A 85 -17.06 6.71 2.38
C ASP A 85 -16.56 8.12 2.71
N LEU A 86 -16.13 8.86 1.67
CA LEU A 86 -15.52 10.17 1.81
C LEU A 86 -16.54 11.24 1.43
N GLU A 87 -16.71 12.24 2.28
CA GLU A 87 -17.52 13.42 2.00
C GLU A 87 -16.65 14.67 1.79
N ARG A 88 -17.23 15.68 1.13
CA ARG A 88 -16.55 16.96 0.96
C ARG A 88 -16.39 17.63 2.33
N GLY A 89 -15.14 17.96 2.67
CA GLY A 89 -14.80 18.56 3.95
C GLY A 89 -14.04 17.62 4.87
N ASP A 90 -14.08 16.32 4.61
CA ASP A 90 -13.40 15.32 5.43
C ASP A 90 -11.89 15.55 5.48
N GLU A 91 -11.33 15.33 6.66
CA GLU A 91 -9.89 15.31 6.88
C GLU A 91 -9.42 13.86 7.03
N ILE A 92 -8.55 13.42 6.12
CA ILE A 92 -7.97 12.08 6.17
C ILE A 92 -6.45 12.13 6.28
N GLN A 93 -5.88 11.15 6.98
CA GLN A 93 -4.43 11.01 7.01
C GLN A 93 -3.96 10.30 5.74
N VAL A 94 -3.01 10.94 5.06
CA VAL A 94 -2.36 10.40 3.89
C VAL A 94 -0.88 10.21 4.17
N ILE A 95 -0.33 9.16 3.57
CA ILE A 95 1.08 8.84 3.65
C ILE A 95 1.63 8.81 2.23
N TYR A 96 2.71 9.56 1.99
CA TYR A 96 3.39 9.58 0.70
C TYR A 96 4.92 9.66 0.88
N PRO A 97 5.72 9.10 -0.03
CA PRO A 97 7.17 9.27 0.00
C PRO A 97 7.54 10.74 -0.19
N LYS A 98 8.58 11.22 0.52
CA LYS A 98 9.07 12.60 0.38
C LYS A 98 9.31 12.96 -1.10
N GLY A 99 8.67 14.04 -1.56
CA GLY A 99 8.78 14.55 -2.93
C GLY A 99 8.00 13.77 -3.99
N LYS A 100 7.15 12.81 -3.60
CA LYS A 100 6.32 12.00 -4.51
C LYS A 100 4.86 11.96 -4.05
N VAL A 101 4.20 13.12 -4.05
CA VAL A 101 2.81 13.28 -3.61
C VAL A 101 1.85 12.48 -4.52
N GLU A 102 2.23 12.24 -5.78
CA GLU A 102 1.49 11.40 -6.73
C GLU A 102 1.41 9.92 -6.32
N LYS A 103 2.27 9.47 -5.41
CA LYS A 103 2.27 8.10 -4.87
C LYS A 103 1.59 8.01 -3.49
N LEU A 104 0.72 8.96 -3.17
CA LEU A 104 0.02 8.95 -1.90
C LEU A 104 -0.81 7.67 -1.74
N LYS A 105 -0.87 7.21 -0.50
CA LYS A 105 -1.76 6.15 -0.07
C LYS A 105 -2.61 6.64 1.08
N ILE A 106 -3.90 6.35 1.02
CA ILE A 106 -4.78 6.44 2.18
C ILE A 106 -4.39 5.29 3.10
N TYR A 107 -4.11 5.60 4.35
CA TYR A 107 -3.55 4.63 5.28
C TYR A 107 -4.58 4.27 6.35
N SER A 108 -5.04 3.02 6.36
CA SER A 108 -5.64 2.40 7.56
C SER A 108 -4.51 1.71 8.32
N ASN A 109 -4.43 1.94 9.63
CA ASN A 109 -3.18 1.82 10.36
C ASN A 109 -2.72 0.38 10.66
N GLU A 110 -3.51 -0.68 10.41
CA GLU A 110 -3.36 -1.87 11.26
C GLU A 110 -2.87 -3.18 10.61
N ASP A 111 -3.04 -3.43 9.30
CA ASP A 111 -2.87 -4.83 8.83
C ASP A 111 -1.55 -5.18 8.13
N ILE A 112 -0.81 -4.18 7.61
CA ILE A 112 0.34 -4.46 6.72
C ILE A 112 1.51 -5.10 7.48
N TYR A 113 1.79 -4.64 8.70
CA TYR A 113 2.93 -5.16 9.47
C TYR A 113 2.66 -6.52 10.09
N ASN A 114 1.41 -6.76 10.51
CA ASN A 114 0.98 -8.03 11.10
C ASN A 114 1.21 -9.20 10.14
N PHE A 115 0.95 -9.01 8.84
CA PHE A 115 1.22 -10.02 7.83
C PHE A 115 2.71 -10.42 7.75
N TYR A 116 3.61 -9.43 7.74
CA TYR A 116 5.06 -9.69 7.69
C TYR A 116 5.54 -10.40 8.95
N TYR A 117 5.10 -9.98 10.14
CA TYR A 117 5.47 -10.63 11.40
C TYR A 117 4.95 -12.06 11.48
N LEU A 118 3.69 -12.30 11.10
CA LEU A 118 3.09 -13.63 11.08
C LEU A 118 3.87 -14.58 10.15
N THR A 119 4.19 -14.11 8.94
CA THR A 119 4.91 -14.91 7.93
C THR A 119 6.32 -15.26 8.40
N ILE A 120 7.02 -14.34 9.09
CA ILE A 120 8.32 -14.61 9.71
C ILE A 120 8.20 -15.67 10.81
N ILE A 121 7.20 -15.57 11.69
CA ILE A 121 6.97 -16.54 12.77
C ILE A 121 6.71 -17.94 12.18
N ILE A 122 5.87 -18.03 11.15
CA ILE A 122 5.59 -19.30 10.45
C ILE A 122 6.87 -19.87 9.83
N GLY A 123 7.69 -19.03 9.17
CA GLY A 123 8.97 -19.44 8.61
C GLY A 123 9.92 -20.02 9.66
N ILE A 124 10.04 -19.36 10.82
CA ILE A 124 10.85 -19.84 11.94
C ILE A 124 10.29 -21.17 12.49
N ALA A 125 8.97 -21.26 12.67
CA ALA A 125 8.31 -22.47 13.18
C ALA A 125 8.54 -23.68 12.27
N ILE A 126 8.40 -23.51 10.94
CA ILE A 126 8.70 -24.55 9.94
C ILE A 126 10.16 -25.00 10.09
N THR A 127 11.08 -24.04 10.22
CA THR A 127 12.51 -24.32 10.32
C THR A 127 12.85 -25.14 11.57
N LEU A 128 12.29 -24.76 12.73
CA LEU A 128 12.49 -25.45 14.02
C LEU A 128 11.87 -26.86 14.03
N LEU A 129 10.62 -26.99 13.56
CA LEU A 129 9.93 -28.28 13.49
C LEU A 129 10.64 -29.24 12.53
N SER A 130 11.19 -28.72 11.44
CA SER A 130 11.93 -29.52 10.46
C SER A 130 13.25 -30.02 11.00
N MET A 131 13.95 -29.24 11.85
CA MET A 131 15.15 -29.69 12.55
C MET A 131 14.88 -30.82 13.55
N ALA A 132 13.70 -30.84 14.19
CA ALA A 132 13.31 -31.90 15.11
C ALA A 132 12.96 -33.23 14.40
N ILE A 133 12.75 -33.20 13.08
CA ILE A 133 12.40 -34.34 12.22
C ILE A 133 13.63 -34.86 11.43
N ILE A 134 14.74 -34.12 11.44
CA ILE A 134 16.05 -34.56 10.89
C ILE A 134 16.68 -35.55 11.87
#